data_AF-A0A382ACA5-F1
#
_entry.id   AF-A0A382ACA5-F1
#
_cell.length_a   1.000
_cell.length_b   1.000
_cell.length_c   1.000
_cell.angle_alpha   90.00
_cell.angle_beta   90.00
_cell.angle_gamma   90.00
#
_symmetry.space_group_name_H-M   'P 1'
#
loop_
_entity.id
_entity.type
_entity.pdbx_description
1 polymer ?
#
loop_
_entity_poly.entity_id
_entity_poly.type
_entity_poly.pdbx_seq_one_letter_code
_entity_poly.pdbx_strand_id
1 'polypeptide(L)'
;MKEYSNKKKLITNGCSFTRGHFNVKGNFDSRGSWAYWLADLTDKQLCNISLGGASNEYIALKLISFIENQTDDFLDDCFVIVQWTECFRQMVWFESMLPDSWMGRNPEDGHSKWCTISAQDFITDPNNPTVLRSKSEVVTDPLFPFFSGVEAALSKTYFSMLSVKNYLETNKIPYLFFDGINNHNIEIKRKDDRNVKGYLQYNLINYDELDLLKGYSSDGEVRDLELINEKTISKIYDKNFFNEHCYRYWLDINNKEFNGDYIYDQHPTQKAAKEWALLLLNYIEDER
;
A
#
# COMPACT_ATOMS: atom_id res chain seq x y z
N MET A 1 -12.56 1.24 17.95
CA MET A 1 -11.57 2.16 18.53
C MET A 1 -12.23 3.43 19.04
N LYS A 2 -12.40 3.57 20.37
CA LYS A 2 -13.02 4.74 21.01
C LYS A 2 -12.37 6.08 20.65
N GLU A 3 -11.08 6.09 20.34
CA GLU A 3 -10.33 7.31 20.07
C GLU A 3 -10.72 7.96 18.73
N TYR A 4 -11.10 7.18 17.72
CA TYR A 4 -11.47 7.69 16.39
C TYR A 4 -12.63 8.68 16.41
N SER A 5 -13.70 8.35 17.15
CA SER A 5 -14.92 9.16 17.19
C SER A 5 -14.68 10.56 17.76
N ASN A 6 -13.67 10.73 18.61
CA ASN A 6 -13.37 11.99 19.28
C ASN A 6 -12.42 12.92 18.51
N LYS A 7 -11.78 12.43 17.44
CA LYS A 7 -10.85 13.22 16.61
C LYS A 7 -11.61 13.94 15.51
N LYS A 8 -11.29 15.20 15.22
CA LYS A 8 -11.92 15.95 14.13
C LYS A 8 -11.11 15.87 12.82
N LYS A 9 -9.85 15.44 12.87
CA LYS A 9 -8.97 15.38 11.70
C LYS A 9 -8.63 13.94 11.35
N LEU A 10 -8.63 13.65 10.06
CA LEU A 10 -8.22 12.36 9.50
C LEU A 10 -6.99 12.59 8.62
N ILE A 11 -5.84 12.10 9.08
CA ILE A 11 -4.60 12.07 8.29
C ILE A 11 -4.57 10.75 7.55
N THR A 12 -4.45 10.79 6.23
CA THR A 12 -4.33 9.56 5.44
C THR A 12 -3.09 9.56 4.58
N ASN A 13 -2.42 8.41 4.51
CA ASN A 13 -1.31 8.19 3.58
C ASN A 13 -1.47 6.85 2.85
N GLY A 14 -0.83 6.74 1.70
CA GLY A 14 -0.89 5.58 0.83
C GLY A 14 -0.51 5.91 -0.61
N CYS A 15 -0.98 5.07 -1.54
CA CYS A 15 -0.75 5.25 -2.97
C CYS A 15 -1.94 5.92 -3.68
N SER A 16 -2.15 5.65 -4.98
CA SER A 16 -3.25 6.22 -5.77
C SER A 16 -4.65 5.81 -5.25
N PHE A 17 -4.78 4.65 -4.61
CA PHE A 17 -6.07 4.19 -4.04
C PHE A 17 -6.48 5.03 -2.83
N THR A 18 -5.52 5.56 -2.08
CA THR A 18 -5.75 6.57 -1.04
C THR A 18 -5.88 7.97 -1.64
N ARG A 19 -5.17 8.30 -2.71
CA ARG A 19 -5.19 9.66 -3.29
C ARG A 19 -6.49 9.98 -4.02
N GLY A 20 -7.03 9.00 -4.73
CA GLY A 20 -7.96 9.21 -5.84
C GLY A 20 -7.24 9.06 -7.18
N HIS A 21 -8.01 8.96 -8.26
CA HIS A 21 -7.49 8.68 -9.61
C HIS A 21 -8.28 9.45 -10.67
N PHE A 22 -7.80 9.41 -11.92
CA PHE A 22 -8.50 10.00 -13.05
C PHE A 22 -9.83 9.28 -13.33
N ASN A 23 -10.89 10.05 -13.57
CA ASN A 23 -12.18 9.54 -13.96
C ASN A 23 -12.27 9.28 -15.48
N VAL A 24 -13.42 8.79 -15.95
CA VAL A 24 -13.71 8.53 -17.37
C VAL A 24 -13.53 9.72 -18.31
N LYS A 25 -13.47 10.95 -17.77
CA LYS A 25 -13.23 12.19 -18.54
C LYS A 25 -11.76 12.60 -18.55
N GLY A 26 -10.87 11.79 -17.99
CA GLY A 26 -9.44 12.08 -17.86
C GLY A 26 -9.11 13.16 -16.81
N ASN A 27 -10.07 13.50 -15.94
CA ASN A 27 -9.87 14.50 -14.89
C ASN A 27 -9.62 13.80 -13.55
N PHE A 28 -8.67 14.30 -12.76
CA PHE A 28 -8.43 13.80 -11.41
C PHE A 28 -9.71 13.91 -10.56
N ASP A 29 -10.06 12.82 -9.88
CA ASP A 29 -11.27 12.73 -9.05
C ASP A 29 -10.94 12.14 -7.68
N SER A 30 -10.93 13.00 -6.67
CA SER A 30 -10.69 12.61 -5.27
C SER A 30 -11.76 11.64 -4.76
N ARG A 31 -12.94 11.54 -5.39
CA ARG A 31 -13.99 10.59 -4.97
C ARG A 31 -13.65 9.14 -5.30
N GLY A 32 -12.59 8.88 -6.07
CA GLY A 32 -12.00 7.53 -6.17
C GLY A 32 -11.21 7.11 -4.91
N SER A 33 -11.03 8.03 -3.94
CA SER A 33 -10.34 7.77 -2.67
C SER A 33 -11.29 7.22 -1.60
N TRP A 34 -10.90 6.16 -0.92
CA TRP A 34 -11.59 5.72 0.31
C TRP A 34 -11.50 6.78 1.42
N ALA A 35 -10.41 7.54 1.47
CA ALA A 35 -10.18 8.55 2.50
C ALA A 35 -11.14 9.73 2.36
N TYR A 36 -11.48 10.11 1.11
CA TYR A 36 -12.51 11.11 0.82
C TYR A 36 -13.85 10.70 1.44
N TRP A 37 -14.30 9.47 1.17
CA TRP A 37 -15.59 8.99 1.66
C TRP A 37 -15.60 8.76 3.17
N LEU A 38 -14.50 8.27 3.75
CA LEU A 38 -14.44 8.08 5.20
C LEU A 38 -14.52 9.42 5.95
N ALA A 39 -13.84 10.45 5.45
CA ALA A 39 -13.93 11.79 6.00
C ALA A 39 -15.34 12.39 5.88
N ASP A 40 -15.96 12.25 4.70
CA ASP A 40 -17.34 12.71 4.42
C ASP A 40 -18.37 12.02 5.34
N LEU A 41 -18.29 10.69 5.45
CA LEU A 41 -19.18 9.88 6.30
C LEU A 41 -19.06 10.19 7.79
N THR A 42 -17.93 10.77 8.23
CA THR A 42 -17.63 11.00 9.64
C THR A 42 -17.45 12.46 10.01
N ASP A 43 -17.76 13.37 9.08
CA ASP A 43 -17.61 14.83 9.20
C ASP A 43 -16.22 15.25 9.73
N LYS A 44 -15.17 14.62 9.19
CA LYS A 44 -13.77 14.91 9.58
C LYS A 44 -13.08 15.76 8.53
N GLN A 45 -12.19 16.63 9.00
CA GLN A 45 -11.26 17.34 8.12
C GLN A 45 -10.22 16.35 7.57
N LEU A 46 -10.22 16.16 6.25
CA LEU A 46 -9.28 15.27 5.57
C LEU A 46 -7.93 15.95 5.31
N CYS A 47 -6.85 15.35 5.80
CA CYS A 47 -5.47 15.66 5.47
C CYS A 47 -4.86 14.48 4.71
N ASN A 48 -5.13 14.42 3.40
CA ASN A 48 -4.64 13.33 2.55
C ASN A 48 -3.27 13.67 1.96
N ILE A 49 -2.23 13.00 2.44
CA ILE A 49 -0.83 13.21 2.03
C ILE A 49 -0.32 12.08 1.12
N SER A 50 -1.21 11.24 0.58
CA SER A 50 -0.83 10.16 -0.33
C SER A 50 -0.20 10.64 -1.63
N LEU A 51 0.51 9.75 -2.31
CA LEU A 51 1.10 10.00 -3.62
C LEU A 51 0.90 8.77 -4.51
N GLY A 52 0.46 8.99 -5.75
CA GLY A 52 0.29 7.90 -6.73
C GLY A 52 1.58 7.10 -6.91
N GLY A 53 1.49 5.78 -6.93
CA GLY A 53 2.67 4.93 -7.13
C GLY A 53 3.68 4.88 -5.98
N ALA A 54 3.44 5.56 -4.85
CA ALA A 54 4.40 5.60 -3.74
C ALA A 54 4.74 4.23 -3.16
N SER A 55 6.00 4.02 -2.76
CA SER A 55 6.49 2.86 -2.02
C SER A 55 6.15 2.94 -0.52
N ASN A 56 6.31 1.81 0.17
CA ASN A 56 6.08 1.74 1.62
C ASN A 56 7.09 2.58 2.41
N GLU A 57 8.35 2.69 1.96
CA GLU A 57 9.34 3.55 2.62
C GLU A 57 8.99 5.04 2.41
N TYR A 58 8.54 5.42 1.21
CA TYR A 58 8.12 6.79 0.94
C TYR A 58 6.88 7.16 1.77
N ILE A 59 5.88 6.28 1.86
CA ILE A 59 4.70 6.44 2.70
C ILE A 59 5.11 6.66 4.16
N ALA A 60 6.01 5.83 4.69
CA ALA A 60 6.47 5.93 6.07
C ALA A 60 7.19 7.25 6.34
N LEU A 61 8.18 7.60 5.52
CA LEU A 61 8.96 8.82 5.70
C LEU A 61 8.14 10.09 5.50
N LYS A 62 7.24 10.11 4.50
CA LYS A 62 6.35 11.25 4.25
C LYS A 62 5.39 11.46 5.42
N LEU A 63 4.86 10.40 6.00
CA LEU A 63 3.96 10.51 7.16
C LEU A 63 4.71 11.05 8.39
N ILE A 64 5.87 10.48 8.73
CA ILE A 64 6.66 10.95 9.87
C ILE A 64 7.06 12.40 9.65
N SER A 65 7.59 12.74 8.47
CA SER A 65 7.96 14.12 8.15
C SER A 65 6.76 15.08 8.19
N PHE A 66 5.58 14.64 7.78
CA PHE A 66 4.37 15.45 7.88
C PHE A 66 4.01 15.72 9.34
N ILE A 67 4.01 14.69 10.19
CA ILE A 67 3.67 14.78 11.62
C ILE A 67 4.66 15.67 12.37
N GLU A 68 5.96 15.52 12.13
CA GLU A 68 7.02 16.35 12.73
C GLU A 68 6.89 17.84 12.39
N ASN A 69 6.16 18.18 11.32
CA ASN A 69 5.88 19.56 10.92
C ASN A 69 4.54 20.09 11.46
N GLN A 70 3.81 19.34 12.28
CA GLN A 70 2.55 19.77 12.89
C GLN A 70 2.75 20.25 14.33
N THR A 71 1.79 21.05 14.81
CA THR A 71 1.72 21.45 16.22
C THR A 71 1.06 20.37 17.08
N ASP A 72 1.38 20.34 18.38
CA ASP A 72 0.74 19.41 19.33
C ASP A 72 -0.80 19.50 19.29
N ASP A 73 -1.36 20.72 19.27
CA ASP A 73 -2.82 20.95 19.14
C ASP A 73 -3.43 20.31 17.88
N PHE A 74 -2.65 20.18 16.80
CA PHE A 74 -3.11 19.53 15.58
C PHE A 74 -3.15 18.02 15.76
N LEU A 75 -2.10 17.46 16.36
CA LEU A 75 -1.93 16.02 16.57
C LEU A 75 -2.86 15.46 17.64
N ASP A 76 -3.18 16.25 18.68
CA ASP A 76 -4.15 15.90 19.72
C ASP A 76 -5.55 15.61 19.17
N ASP A 77 -5.87 16.13 17.98
CA ASP A 77 -7.18 16.06 17.35
C ASP A 77 -7.17 15.24 16.05
N CYS A 78 -6.09 14.47 15.81
CA CYS A 78 -5.94 13.66 14.61
C CYS A 78 -6.10 12.16 14.86
N PHE A 79 -6.59 11.47 13.83
CA PHE A 79 -6.53 10.02 13.67
C PHE A 79 -5.79 9.71 12.36
N VAL A 80 -4.88 8.75 12.38
CA VAL A 80 -4.05 8.39 11.22
C VAL A 80 -4.54 7.10 10.58
N ILE A 81 -4.71 7.06 9.26
CA ILE A 81 -4.93 5.82 8.53
C ILE A 81 -3.90 5.65 7.42
N VAL A 82 -3.19 4.53 7.43
CA VAL A 82 -2.20 4.20 6.41
C VAL A 82 -2.66 3.00 5.60
N GLN A 83 -2.79 3.22 4.30
CA GLN A 83 -2.87 2.13 3.34
C GLN A 83 -1.46 1.76 2.88
N TRP A 84 -1.01 0.55 3.18
CA TRP A 84 0.25 0.03 2.66
C TRP A 84 0.10 -0.42 1.20
N THR A 85 1.07 -0.06 0.37
CA THR A 85 1.09 -0.40 -1.06
C THR A 85 1.83 -1.72 -1.29
N GLU A 86 1.90 -2.16 -2.54
CA GLU A 86 2.75 -3.26 -3.02
C GLU A 86 4.16 -3.25 -2.42
N CYS A 87 4.62 -4.39 -1.89
CA CYS A 87 5.91 -4.53 -1.24
C CYS A 87 7.13 -4.44 -2.17
N PHE A 88 6.96 -4.67 -3.48
CA PHE A 88 8.05 -4.56 -4.47
C PHE A 88 8.35 -3.14 -4.91
N ARG A 89 7.49 -2.19 -4.54
CA ARG A 89 7.79 -0.77 -4.72
C ARG A 89 8.88 -0.39 -3.74
N GLN A 90 9.99 0.10 -4.27
CA GLN A 90 11.15 0.53 -3.49
C GLN A 90 11.40 2.01 -3.73
N MET A 91 11.66 2.73 -2.64
CA MET A 91 12.07 4.13 -2.71
C MET A 91 13.52 4.24 -3.19
N VAL A 92 13.76 5.10 -4.18
CA VAL A 92 15.09 5.38 -4.72
C VAL A 92 15.33 6.87 -4.87
N TRP A 93 16.60 7.29 -4.83
CA TRP A 93 17.01 8.67 -5.04
C TRP A 93 17.69 8.84 -6.40
N PHE A 94 17.30 9.88 -7.12
CA PHE A 94 17.94 10.27 -8.38
C PHE A 94 18.60 11.63 -8.27
N GLU A 95 19.87 11.74 -8.70
CA GLU A 95 20.55 13.04 -8.70
C GLU A 95 19.98 14.02 -9.73
N SER A 96 19.45 13.51 -10.84
CA SER A 96 18.75 14.29 -11.85
C SER A 96 17.29 14.55 -11.45
N MET A 97 16.77 15.70 -11.87
CA MET A 97 15.32 15.94 -11.83
C MET A 97 14.65 14.95 -12.78
N LEU A 98 13.72 14.16 -12.24
CA LEU A 98 12.87 13.27 -13.04
C LEU A 98 11.58 13.98 -13.43
N PRO A 99 10.94 13.59 -14.55
CA PRO A 99 9.61 14.07 -14.88
C PRO A 99 8.61 13.71 -13.76
N ASP A 100 7.78 14.67 -13.33
CA ASP A 100 6.78 14.44 -12.27
C ASP A 100 5.82 13.27 -12.61
N SER A 101 5.56 13.05 -13.90
CA SER A 101 4.73 11.94 -14.38
C SER A 101 5.29 10.56 -14.06
N TRP A 102 6.61 10.41 -13.93
CA TRP A 102 7.26 9.14 -13.54
C TRP A 102 7.06 8.84 -12.06
N MET A 103 6.60 9.83 -11.30
CA MET A 103 6.53 9.83 -9.85
C MET A 103 5.08 9.74 -9.35
N GLY A 104 4.11 9.60 -10.27
CA GLY A 104 2.68 9.74 -9.95
C GLY A 104 2.33 11.11 -9.36
N ARG A 105 3.15 12.13 -9.65
CA ARG A 105 3.02 13.49 -9.12
C ARG A 105 2.26 14.37 -10.08
N ASN A 106 1.43 15.21 -9.50
CA ASN A 106 0.86 16.38 -10.13
C ASN A 106 1.68 17.62 -9.76
N PRO A 107 1.55 18.74 -10.50
CA PRO A 107 2.29 19.97 -10.21
C PRO A 107 2.16 20.46 -8.76
N GLU A 108 1.00 20.24 -8.12
CA GLU A 108 0.75 20.64 -6.72
C GLU A 108 1.53 19.82 -5.68
N ASP A 109 2.05 18.64 -6.03
CA ASP A 109 2.85 17.81 -5.11
C ASP A 109 4.27 18.34 -4.92
N GLY A 110 4.68 19.28 -5.78
CA GLY A 110 6.03 19.77 -5.86
C GLY A 110 7.03 18.72 -6.38
N HIS A 111 8.23 19.20 -6.67
CA HIS A 111 9.29 18.37 -7.20
C HIS A 111 10.08 17.68 -6.09
N SER A 112 10.44 16.42 -6.28
CA SER A 112 11.48 15.78 -5.48
C SER A 112 12.15 14.65 -6.23
N LYS A 113 13.40 14.41 -5.83
CA LYS A 113 14.30 13.41 -6.37
C LYS A 113 14.04 11.99 -5.84
N TRP A 114 13.14 11.85 -4.86
CA TRP A 114 12.71 10.56 -4.30
C TRP A 114 11.61 9.93 -5.14
N CYS A 115 11.95 8.86 -5.84
CA CYS A 115 11.08 8.09 -6.74
C CYS A 115 10.73 6.73 -6.13
N THR A 116 9.74 6.07 -6.71
CA THR A 116 9.41 4.67 -6.46
C THR A 116 9.64 3.86 -7.73
N ILE A 117 10.33 2.74 -7.60
CA ILE A 117 10.51 1.75 -8.66
C ILE A 117 9.92 0.43 -8.18
N SER A 118 9.16 -0.25 -9.02
CA SER A 118 8.70 -1.62 -8.80
C SER A 118 9.51 -2.62 -9.65
N ALA A 119 9.49 -3.89 -9.25
CA ALA A 119 9.97 -4.98 -10.09
C ALA A 119 9.34 -4.95 -11.49
N GLN A 120 8.07 -4.50 -11.59
CA GLN A 120 7.32 -4.43 -12.84
C GLN A 120 7.92 -3.46 -13.87
N ASP A 121 8.64 -2.42 -13.43
CA ASP A 121 9.28 -1.45 -14.33
C ASP A 121 10.39 -2.07 -15.19
N PHE A 122 10.87 -3.24 -14.78
CA PHE A 122 11.93 -4.00 -15.45
C PHE A 122 11.39 -5.18 -16.27
N ILE A 123 10.07 -5.36 -16.33
CA ILE A 123 9.41 -6.41 -17.09
C ILE A 123 8.96 -5.84 -18.43
N THR A 124 9.47 -6.40 -19.52
CA THR A 124 9.03 -6.03 -20.87
C THR A 124 7.77 -6.82 -21.23
N ASP A 125 6.64 -6.13 -21.42
CA ASP A 125 5.46 -6.73 -22.06
C ASP A 125 5.70 -6.82 -23.58
N PRO A 126 5.74 -8.03 -24.17
CA PRO A 126 5.96 -8.20 -25.61
C PRO A 126 4.86 -7.56 -26.48
N ASN A 127 3.69 -7.23 -25.92
CA ASN A 127 2.56 -6.64 -26.63
C ASN A 127 2.41 -5.11 -26.42
N ASN A 128 3.21 -4.49 -25.54
CA ASN A 128 3.12 -3.06 -25.25
C ASN A 128 4.27 -2.27 -25.93
N PRO A 129 3.99 -1.44 -26.96
CA PRO A 129 5.01 -0.74 -27.72
C PRO A 129 5.68 0.44 -26.98
N THR A 130 5.19 0.86 -25.81
CA THR A 130 5.81 1.95 -25.01
C THR A 130 6.92 1.50 -24.07
N VAL A 131 7.23 0.19 -24.03
CA VAL A 131 8.30 -0.36 -23.17
C VAL A 131 9.52 -0.72 -24.03
N LEU A 132 10.70 -0.27 -23.60
CA LEU A 132 11.98 -0.44 -24.30
C LEU A 132 12.25 -1.92 -24.59
N ARG A 133 12.23 -2.28 -25.88
CA ARG A 133 12.36 -3.65 -26.37
C ARG A 133 13.79 -4.15 -26.31
N SER A 134 13.99 -5.33 -25.72
CA SER A 134 14.99 -6.28 -26.22
C SER A 134 14.33 -7.65 -26.39
N LYS A 135 14.47 -8.24 -27.58
CA LYS A 135 13.88 -9.52 -27.95
C LYS A 135 14.76 -10.66 -27.42
N SER A 136 14.53 -11.03 -26.17
CA SER A 136 14.68 -12.41 -25.71
C SER A 136 13.68 -12.61 -24.58
N GLU A 137 13.06 -13.77 -24.53
CA GLU A 137 12.33 -14.23 -23.35
C GLU A 137 13.19 -14.03 -22.08
N VAL A 138 12.53 -13.82 -20.94
CA VAL A 138 13.11 -13.69 -19.59
C VAL A 138 13.74 -12.32 -19.28
N VAL A 139 13.27 -11.69 -18.20
CA VAL A 139 13.93 -10.61 -17.43
C VAL A 139 15.34 -10.28 -17.94
N THR A 140 15.46 -9.26 -18.79
CA THR A 140 16.77 -8.89 -19.38
C THR A 140 17.50 -7.81 -18.59
N ASP A 141 16.83 -7.19 -17.61
CA ASP A 141 17.41 -6.11 -16.84
C ASP A 141 18.22 -6.65 -15.65
N PRO A 142 19.53 -6.38 -15.56
CA PRO A 142 20.35 -6.82 -14.44
C PRO A 142 19.93 -6.20 -13.09
N LEU A 143 19.09 -5.16 -13.09
CA LEU A 143 18.53 -4.56 -11.88
C LEU A 143 17.36 -5.36 -11.32
N PHE A 144 16.66 -6.15 -12.15
CA PHE A 144 15.46 -6.86 -11.73
C PHE A 144 15.62 -7.66 -10.42
N PRO A 145 16.70 -8.47 -10.21
CA PRO A 145 16.89 -9.21 -8.96
C PRO A 145 16.95 -8.35 -7.70
N PHE A 146 17.35 -7.07 -7.81
CA PHE A 146 17.37 -6.13 -6.68
C PHE A 146 15.97 -5.63 -6.30
N PHE A 147 15.05 -5.63 -7.26
CA PHE A 147 13.68 -5.12 -7.08
C PHE A 147 12.64 -6.22 -6.88
N SER A 148 12.99 -7.49 -7.14
CA SER A 148 12.05 -8.63 -7.11
C SER A 148 12.22 -9.59 -5.94
N GLY A 149 13.20 -9.37 -5.05
CA GLY A 149 13.45 -10.27 -3.92
C GLY A 149 12.33 -10.20 -2.88
N VAL A 150 11.51 -11.25 -2.77
CA VAL A 150 10.32 -11.28 -1.89
C VAL A 150 10.65 -11.01 -0.42
N GLU A 151 11.68 -11.69 0.12
CA GLU A 151 12.09 -11.50 1.52
C GLU A 151 12.56 -10.06 1.77
N ALA A 152 13.37 -9.50 0.85
CA ALA A 152 13.85 -8.12 0.95
C ALA A 152 12.69 -7.11 0.87
N ALA A 153 11.77 -7.30 -0.08
CA ALA A 153 10.58 -6.48 -0.27
C ALA A 153 9.67 -6.49 0.97
N LEU A 154 9.38 -7.67 1.52
CA LEU A 154 8.61 -7.82 2.76
C LEU A 154 9.35 -7.23 3.97
N SER A 155 10.67 -7.45 4.09
CA SER A 155 11.47 -6.91 5.19
C SER A 155 11.45 -5.39 5.22
N LYS A 156 11.60 -4.74 4.06
CA LYS A 156 11.49 -3.27 3.92
C LYS A 156 10.10 -2.76 4.26
N THR A 157 9.06 -3.48 3.81
CA THR A 157 7.66 -3.16 4.11
C THR A 157 7.39 -3.27 5.61
N TYR A 158 7.78 -4.36 6.26
CA TYR A 158 7.61 -4.56 7.70
C TYR A 158 8.42 -3.56 8.53
N PHE A 159 9.62 -3.21 8.08
CA PHE A 159 10.40 -2.16 8.73
C PHE A 159 9.65 -0.82 8.66
N SER A 160 9.11 -0.45 7.50
CA SER A 160 8.31 0.76 7.31
C SER A 160 7.06 0.78 8.21
N MET A 161 6.34 -0.35 8.26
CA MET A 161 5.18 -0.53 9.14
C MET A 161 5.54 -0.37 10.61
N LEU A 162 6.60 -1.04 11.08
CA LEU A 162 7.06 -0.96 12.46
C LEU A 162 7.58 0.43 12.83
N SER A 163 8.30 1.10 11.93
CA SER A 163 8.78 2.46 12.16
C SER A 163 7.63 3.42 12.37
N VAL A 164 6.62 3.41 11.50
CA VAL A 164 5.42 4.25 11.66
C VAL A 164 4.64 3.85 12.90
N LYS A 165 4.41 2.55 13.13
CA LYS A 165 3.71 2.04 14.32
C LYS A 165 4.35 2.56 15.61
N ASN A 166 5.64 2.32 15.79
CA ASN A 166 6.38 2.70 16.99
C ASN A 166 6.37 4.22 17.18
N TYR A 167 6.51 4.97 16.08
CA TYR A 167 6.48 6.42 16.11
C TYR A 167 5.10 6.95 16.55
N LEU A 168 4.01 6.45 15.98
CA LEU A 168 2.65 6.84 16.36
C LEU A 168 2.33 6.45 17.80
N GLU A 169 2.71 5.25 18.24
CA GLU A 169 2.49 4.78 19.61
C GLU A 169 3.28 5.60 20.64
N THR A 170 4.54 5.92 20.35
CA THR A 170 5.38 6.76 21.22
C THR A 170 4.78 8.15 21.40
N ASN A 171 4.21 8.70 20.31
CA ASN A 171 3.55 10.01 20.31
C ASN A 171 2.06 9.96 20.68
N LYS A 172 1.54 8.78 21.06
CA LYS A 172 0.12 8.57 21.45
C LYS A 172 -0.88 9.03 20.39
N ILE A 173 -0.53 8.90 19.12
CA ILE A 173 -1.40 9.22 17.99
C ILE A 173 -2.19 7.97 17.62
N PRO A 174 -3.53 7.98 17.67
CA PRO A 174 -4.33 6.82 17.29
C PRO A 174 -4.27 6.57 15.79
N TYR A 175 -4.28 5.29 15.41
CA TYR A 175 -4.11 4.91 14.03
C TYR A 175 -4.82 3.61 13.66
N LEU A 176 -5.00 3.43 12.35
CA LEU A 176 -5.38 2.17 11.71
C LEU A 176 -4.48 1.93 10.50
N PHE A 177 -3.98 0.71 10.35
CA PHE A 177 -3.30 0.25 9.14
C PHE A 177 -4.17 -0.73 8.36
N PHE A 178 -3.95 -0.83 7.06
CA PHE A 178 -4.46 -1.92 6.24
C PHE A 178 -3.63 -2.10 4.97
N ASP A 179 -3.77 -3.26 4.34
CA ASP A 179 -3.10 -3.59 3.09
C ASP A 179 -3.94 -3.16 1.88
N GLY A 180 -3.34 -2.36 0.99
CA GLY A 180 -4.02 -1.77 -0.14
C GLY A 180 -3.93 -2.55 -1.45
N ILE A 181 -2.73 -3.05 -1.80
CA ILE A 181 -2.46 -3.68 -3.10
C ILE A 181 -2.17 -5.18 -2.94
N ASN A 182 -1.19 -5.54 -2.11
CA ASN A 182 -0.86 -6.93 -1.82
C ASN A 182 -1.12 -7.21 -0.34
N ASN A 183 -1.51 -8.45 -0.03
CA ASN A 183 -1.52 -8.92 1.35
C ASN A 183 -0.08 -9.17 1.80
N HIS A 184 0.38 -8.40 2.76
CA HIS A 184 1.73 -8.55 3.31
C HIS A 184 1.75 -9.54 4.49
N ASN A 185 0.59 -9.98 4.99
CA ASN A 185 0.51 -10.92 6.10
C ASN A 185 0.85 -12.35 5.63
N ILE A 186 2.00 -12.86 6.07
CA ILE A 186 2.47 -14.20 5.74
C ILE A 186 2.22 -15.17 6.90
N GLU A 187 1.85 -16.39 6.56
CA GLU A 187 1.89 -17.55 7.46
C GLU A 187 3.28 -18.18 7.41
N ILE A 188 3.92 -18.37 8.56
CA ILE A 188 5.21 -19.05 8.66
C ILE A 188 4.96 -20.52 9.03
N LYS A 189 5.44 -21.47 8.20
CA LYS A 189 5.43 -22.90 8.52
C LYS A 189 6.86 -23.43 8.61
N ARG A 190 7.15 -24.15 9.69
CA ARG A 190 8.37 -24.96 9.80
C ARG A 190 8.21 -26.22 8.94
N LYS A 191 9.16 -26.47 8.03
CA LYS A 191 9.23 -27.73 7.30
C LYS A 191 10.05 -28.77 8.06
N ASP A 192 11.10 -28.36 8.74
CA ASP A 192 11.93 -29.18 9.63
C ASP A 192 12.72 -28.28 10.61
N ASP A 193 13.63 -28.87 11.40
CA ASP A 193 14.45 -28.19 12.41
C ASP A 193 15.35 -27.08 11.85
N ARG A 194 15.60 -27.06 10.54
CA ARG A 194 16.51 -26.12 9.87
C ARG A 194 15.82 -25.25 8.81
N ASN A 195 14.61 -25.60 8.39
CA ASN A 195 13.92 -24.96 7.28
C ASN A 195 12.60 -24.34 7.74
N VAL A 196 12.53 -23.01 7.69
CA VAL A 196 11.32 -22.22 7.91
C VAL A 196 10.87 -21.64 6.56
N LYS A 197 9.56 -21.66 6.28
CA LYS A 197 9.01 -21.11 5.03
C LYS A 197 7.85 -20.17 5.27
N GLY A 198 7.85 -19.05 4.58
CA GLY A 198 6.74 -18.11 4.53
C GLY A 198 5.78 -18.45 3.40
N TYR A 199 4.48 -18.40 3.69
CA TYR A 199 3.38 -18.55 2.75
C TYR A 199 2.54 -17.29 2.84
N LEU A 200 2.33 -16.60 1.73
CA LEU A 200 1.31 -15.54 1.69
C LEU A 200 -0.04 -16.18 2.01
N GLN A 201 -0.83 -15.59 2.91
CA GLN A 201 -2.09 -16.21 3.32
C GLN A 201 -3.05 -16.34 2.11
N TYR A 202 -3.41 -17.60 1.82
CA TYR A 202 -3.79 -18.14 0.50
C TYR A 202 -5.23 -17.91 0.03
N ASN A 203 -6.01 -17.01 0.62
CA ASN A 203 -7.46 -16.97 0.34
C ASN A 203 -7.88 -16.22 -0.94
N LEU A 204 -6.96 -15.95 -1.87
CA LEU A 204 -7.17 -15.04 -3.00
C LEU A 204 -6.83 -15.70 -4.36
N ILE A 205 -7.51 -16.81 -4.66
CA ILE A 205 -7.30 -17.61 -5.86
C ILE A 205 -7.94 -16.86 -7.05
N ASN A 206 -7.14 -16.49 -8.06
CA ASN A 206 -7.51 -15.98 -9.41
C ASN A 206 -7.37 -14.47 -9.71
N TYR A 207 -6.40 -13.74 -9.14
CA TYR A 207 -6.00 -12.41 -9.66
C TYR A 207 -4.47 -12.22 -9.70
N ASP A 208 -4.03 -11.66 -10.82
CA ASP A 208 -2.72 -11.83 -11.47
C ASP A 208 -1.56 -10.94 -10.97
N GLU A 209 -1.69 -10.22 -9.85
CA GLU A 209 -0.54 -9.51 -9.28
C GLU A 209 0.32 -10.44 -8.39
N LEU A 210 -0.24 -11.58 -7.96
CA LEU A 210 0.48 -12.67 -7.29
C LEU A 210 1.17 -13.63 -8.28
N ASP A 211 0.83 -13.61 -9.56
CA ASP A 211 1.53 -14.43 -10.57
C ASP A 211 2.93 -13.87 -10.88
N LEU A 212 3.17 -12.58 -10.62
CA LEU A 212 4.51 -12.00 -10.60
C LEU A 212 5.34 -12.60 -9.45
N LEU A 213 4.77 -12.72 -8.24
CA LEU A 213 5.41 -13.42 -7.12
C LEU A 213 5.72 -14.90 -7.46
N LYS A 214 4.83 -15.58 -8.22
CA LYS A 214 5.06 -16.96 -8.69
C LYS A 214 6.11 -17.07 -9.79
N GLY A 215 6.37 -16.01 -10.55
CA GLY A 215 7.45 -15.93 -11.55
C GLY A 215 8.81 -15.55 -10.96
N TYR A 216 8.83 -14.97 -9.75
CA TYR A 216 10.04 -14.41 -9.12
C TYR A 216 10.54 -15.16 -7.89
N SER A 217 9.80 -16.16 -7.43
CA SER A 217 10.39 -17.30 -6.75
C SER A 217 10.27 -18.52 -7.67
N SER A 218 11.38 -19.17 -8.00
CA SER A 218 11.36 -20.43 -8.75
C SER A 218 10.52 -21.52 -8.08
N ASP A 219 10.15 -21.31 -6.82
CA ASP A 219 9.30 -22.14 -5.99
C ASP A 219 8.50 -21.17 -5.13
N GLY A 220 7.16 -21.19 -5.09
CA GLY A 220 6.30 -20.28 -4.28
C GLY A 220 6.56 -20.32 -2.76
N GLU A 221 7.79 -20.03 -2.34
CA GLU A 221 8.44 -20.35 -1.09
C GLU A 221 9.44 -19.23 -0.78
N VAL A 222 9.25 -18.52 0.33
CA VAL A 222 10.31 -17.68 0.91
C VAL A 222 11.18 -18.59 1.77
N ARG A 223 12.42 -18.85 1.32
CA ARG A 223 13.29 -19.92 1.85
C ARG A 223 14.18 -19.49 3.00
N ASP A 224 14.43 -18.20 3.13
CA ASP A 224 15.10 -17.60 4.27
C ASP A 224 14.20 -16.49 4.78
N LEU A 225 13.98 -16.43 6.09
CA LEU A 225 13.16 -15.41 6.74
C LEU A 225 13.94 -14.84 7.93
N GLU A 226 15.25 -14.70 7.81
CA GLU A 226 16.12 -14.36 8.95
C GLU A 226 15.63 -13.10 9.68
N LEU A 227 15.17 -12.11 8.92
CA LEU A 227 14.64 -10.84 9.42
C LEU A 227 13.14 -10.87 9.76
N ILE A 228 12.41 -11.88 9.28
CA ILE A 228 10.95 -11.98 9.39
C ILE A 228 10.57 -13.19 10.25
N ASN A 229 9.94 -12.94 11.39
CA ASN A 229 9.44 -14.01 12.25
C ASN A 229 8.03 -13.70 12.75
N GLU A 230 7.39 -14.71 13.34
CA GLU A 230 6.02 -14.62 13.87
C GLU A 230 5.85 -13.46 14.87
N LYS A 231 6.89 -13.14 15.65
CA LYS A 231 6.88 -12.03 16.60
C LYS A 231 6.92 -10.67 15.90
N THR A 232 7.67 -10.53 14.81
CA THR A 232 7.65 -9.34 13.95
C THR A 232 6.27 -9.15 13.34
N ILE A 233 5.68 -10.22 12.79
CA ILE A 233 4.36 -10.20 12.14
C ILE A 233 3.27 -9.84 13.15
N SER A 234 3.18 -10.55 14.28
CA SER A 234 2.16 -10.29 15.32
C SER A 234 2.24 -8.90 15.95
N LYS A 235 3.39 -8.23 15.91
CA LYS A 235 3.51 -6.81 16.31
C LYS A 235 2.89 -5.86 15.29
N ILE A 236 2.91 -6.20 14.01
CA ILE A 236 2.34 -5.37 12.95
C ILE A 236 0.83 -5.57 12.89
N TYR A 237 0.39 -6.83 12.80
CA TYR A 237 -1.01 -7.21 12.62
C TYR A 237 -1.68 -7.44 13.98
N ASP A 238 -1.90 -6.36 14.71
CA ASP A 238 -2.71 -6.35 15.92
C ASP A 238 -4.07 -5.67 15.68
N LYS A 239 -4.78 -5.32 16.76
CA LYS A 239 -6.09 -4.65 16.69
C LYS A 239 -6.10 -3.35 15.88
N ASN A 240 -4.96 -2.67 15.73
CA ASN A 240 -4.85 -1.44 14.95
C ASN A 240 -4.53 -1.73 13.47
N PHE A 241 -4.75 -2.96 13.01
CA PHE A 241 -4.60 -3.36 11.63
C PHE A 241 -5.87 -4.05 11.12
N PHE A 242 -6.55 -3.43 10.15
CA PHE A 242 -7.64 -4.07 9.44
C PHE A 242 -7.07 -5.12 8.47
N ASN A 243 -7.24 -6.40 8.82
CA ASN A 243 -6.63 -7.54 8.13
C ASN A 243 -7.64 -8.55 7.55
N GLU A 244 -8.94 -8.26 7.60
CA GLU A 244 -9.97 -9.14 7.02
C GLU A 244 -9.79 -9.28 5.51
N HIS A 245 -9.47 -8.17 4.85
CA HIS A 245 -9.25 -8.10 3.41
C HIS A 245 -8.11 -7.15 3.04
N CYS A 246 -7.38 -7.51 1.97
CA CYS A 246 -6.59 -6.54 1.21
C CYS A 246 -7.54 -5.77 0.27
N TYR A 247 -7.38 -4.45 0.17
CA TYR A 247 -8.31 -3.60 -0.57
C TYR A 247 -8.43 -3.97 -2.05
N ARG A 248 -7.30 -4.13 -2.75
CA ARG A 248 -7.28 -4.56 -4.15
C ARG A 248 -8.02 -5.88 -4.35
N TYR A 249 -7.79 -6.85 -3.47
CA TYR A 249 -8.49 -8.12 -3.57
C TYR A 249 -9.99 -7.99 -3.37
N TRP A 250 -10.41 -7.20 -2.38
CA TRP A 250 -11.82 -6.93 -2.15
C TRP A 250 -12.45 -6.26 -3.38
N LEU A 251 -11.76 -5.31 -4.03
CA LEU A 251 -12.21 -4.71 -5.29
C LEU A 251 -12.39 -5.78 -6.37
N ASP A 252 -11.41 -6.66 -6.53
CA ASP A 252 -11.39 -7.68 -7.57
C ASP A 252 -12.53 -8.70 -7.45
N ILE A 253 -12.86 -9.15 -6.22
CA ILE A 253 -14.06 -9.99 -5.99
C ILE A 253 -15.32 -9.25 -6.40
N ASN A 254 -15.53 -8.05 -5.84
CA ASN A 254 -16.75 -7.30 -6.06
C ASN A 254 -16.89 -6.86 -7.53
N ASN A 255 -15.78 -6.59 -8.21
CA ASN A 255 -15.80 -6.25 -9.62
C ASN A 255 -16.29 -7.40 -10.49
N LYS A 256 -15.94 -8.65 -10.13
CA LYS A 256 -16.48 -9.86 -10.78
C LYS A 256 -17.96 -10.06 -10.48
N GLU A 257 -18.38 -9.86 -9.23
CA GLU A 257 -19.76 -10.04 -8.79
C GLU A 257 -20.72 -8.99 -9.39
N PHE A 258 -20.25 -7.76 -9.54
CA PHE A 258 -21.04 -6.62 -10.00
C PHE A 258 -20.64 -6.13 -11.39
N ASN A 259 -20.33 -7.05 -12.32
CA ASN A 259 -20.17 -6.78 -13.76
C ASN A 259 -19.22 -5.61 -14.13
N GLY A 260 -18.15 -5.38 -13.37
CA GLY A 260 -17.17 -4.34 -13.67
C GLY A 260 -17.42 -2.98 -13.00
N ASP A 261 -18.39 -2.86 -12.09
CA ASP A 261 -18.76 -1.57 -11.47
C ASP A 261 -17.76 -1.04 -10.43
N TYR A 262 -16.77 -1.83 -10.01
CA TYR A 262 -15.88 -1.52 -8.88
C TYR A 262 -14.51 -1.01 -9.32
N ILE A 263 -14.08 -1.33 -10.54
CA ILE A 263 -12.76 -0.98 -11.06
C ILE A 263 -12.88 -0.23 -12.38
N TYR A 264 -12.24 0.93 -12.46
CA TYR A 264 -12.03 1.68 -13.68
C TYR A 264 -10.53 2.01 -13.81
N ASP A 265 -9.93 1.71 -14.97
CA ASP A 265 -8.50 1.96 -15.22
C ASP A 265 -7.59 1.41 -14.11
N GLN A 266 -7.86 0.18 -13.69
CA GLN A 266 -7.18 -0.52 -12.57
C GLN A 266 -7.32 0.14 -11.19
N HIS A 267 -8.12 1.19 -11.05
CA HIS A 267 -8.35 1.93 -9.81
C HIS A 267 -9.80 1.78 -9.32
N PRO A 268 -10.05 1.96 -8.01
CA PRO A 268 -11.41 1.91 -7.47
C PRO A 268 -12.32 2.97 -8.09
N THR A 269 -13.56 2.58 -8.39
CA THR A 269 -14.63 3.55 -8.70
C THR A 269 -15.08 4.28 -7.43
N GLN A 270 -15.87 5.35 -7.59
CA GLN A 270 -16.43 6.06 -6.44
C GLN A 270 -17.30 5.17 -5.55
N LYS A 271 -18.05 4.24 -6.18
CA LYS A 271 -18.88 3.25 -5.48
C LYS A 271 -17.99 2.38 -4.58
N ALA A 272 -16.96 1.79 -5.17
CA ALA A 272 -16.05 0.90 -4.47
C ALA A 272 -15.30 1.60 -3.32
N ALA A 273 -14.82 2.81 -3.58
CA ALA A 273 -14.15 3.64 -2.58
C ALA A 273 -15.05 3.98 -1.38
N LYS A 274 -16.33 4.27 -1.64
CA LYS A 274 -17.32 4.55 -0.60
C LYS A 274 -17.64 3.31 0.24
N GLU A 275 -17.82 2.17 -0.41
CA GLU A 275 -18.11 0.92 0.29
C GLU A 275 -16.92 0.41 1.12
N TRP A 276 -15.70 0.57 0.63
CA TRP A 276 -14.51 0.30 1.43
C TRP A 276 -14.41 1.21 2.66
N ALA A 277 -14.72 2.50 2.49
CA ALA A 277 -14.77 3.43 3.60
C ALA A 277 -15.80 3.01 4.68
N LEU A 278 -16.93 2.44 4.28
CA LEU A 278 -17.92 1.88 5.21
C LEU A 278 -17.40 0.64 5.95
N LEU A 279 -16.66 -0.25 5.27
CA LEU A 279 -16.03 -1.40 5.93
C LEU A 279 -15.01 -0.96 6.98
N LEU A 280 -14.15 0.00 6.63
CA LEU A 280 -13.20 0.59 7.58
C LEU A 280 -13.93 1.25 8.76
N LEU A 281 -14.99 2.00 8.49
CA LEU A 281 -15.79 2.63 9.54
C LEU A 281 -16.37 1.57 10.48
N ASN A 282 -17.04 0.53 9.95
CA ASN A 282 -17.61 -0.55 10.76
C ASN A 282 -16.54 -1.21 11.64
N TYR A 283 -15.38 -1.54 11.09
CA TYR A 283 -14.27 -2.08 11.89
C TYR A 283 -13.82 -1.13 13.02
N ILE A 284 -13.72 0.16 12.71
CA ILE A 284 -13.41 1.19 13.70
C ILE A 284 -14.52 1.29 14.77
N GLU A 285 -15.78 1.06 14.43
CA GLU A 285 -16.91 1.10 15.36
C GLU A 285 -17.08 -0.18 16.18
N ASP A 286 -16.82 -1.35 15.62
CA ASP A 286 -16.99 -2.66 16.28
C ASP A 286 -15.95 -2.88 17.39
N GLU A 287 -14.75 -2.31 17.23
CA GLU A 287 -13.70 -2.26 18.25
C GLU A 287 -14.00 -1.22 19.38
N ARG A 288 -15.28 -0.92 19.68
CA ARG A 288 -15.73 0.01 20.74
C ARG A 288 -16.02 -0.67 22.07
#